data_AF-A0ABD7GPC4-F1
#
_entry.id   AF-A0ABD7GPC4-F1
#
_cell.length_a   1.000
_cell.length_b   1.000
_cell.length_c   1.000
_cell.angle_alpha   90.00
_cell.angle_beta   90.00
_cell.angle_gamma   90.00
#
_symmetry.space_group_name_H-M   'P 1'
#
loop_
_entity.id
_entity.type
_entity.pdbx_description
1 polymer ?
#
loop_
_entity_poly.entity_id
_entity_poly.type
_entity_poly.pdbx_seq_one_letter_code
_entity_poly.pdbx_strand_id
1 'polypeptide(L)' 'MWLLDQWAERHISDAQNKGEFENLPGSGEPLILDDDSHLPPELRAGYRLLKNAGCLPPELQQRNE' A
#
# COMPACT_ATOMS: atom_id res chain seq x y z
N MET A 1 15.49 10.46 16.86
CA MET A 1 15.40 9.49 15.75
C MET A 1 16.26 8.29 16.12
N TRP A 2 15.71 7.08 16.09
CA TRP A 2 16.47 5.87 16.44
C TRP A 2 17.47 5.54 15.31
N LEU A 3 18.52 4.75 15.61
CA LEU A 3 19.55 4.37 14.64
C LEU A 3 18.97 3.67 13.40
N LEU A 4 17.88 2.91 13.59
CA LEU A 4 17.18 2.18 12.53
C LEU A 4 16.54 3.12 11.51
N ASP A 5 15.94 4.22 11.97
CA ASP A 5 15.29 5.21 11.10
C ASP A 5 16.31 5.82 10.13
N GLN A 6 17.49 6.17 10.63
CA GLN A 6 18.56 6.74 9.80
C GLN A 6 19.09 5.74 8.77
N TRP A 7 19.16 4.46 9.14
CA TRP A 7 19.61 3.42 8.24
C TRP A 7 18.59 3.16 7.12
N ALA A 8 17.30 3.08 7.46
CA ALA A 8 16.22 2.97 6.48
C ALA A 8 16.20 4.17 5.53
N GLU A 9 16.26 5.39 6.05
CA GLU A 9 16.25 6.63 5.26
C GLU A 9 17.40 6.67 4.25
N ARG A 10 18.61 6.30 4.69
CA ARG A 10 19.78 6.25 3.83
C ARG A 10 19.62 5.22 2.71
N HIS A 11 19.07 4.06 3.03
CA HIS A 11 18.85 3.00 2.04
C HIS A 11 17.82 3.38 0.98
N ILE A 12 16.74 4.07 1.39
CA ILE A 12 15.72 4.60 0.48
C ILE A 12 16.32 5.69 -0.42
N SER A 13 17.07 6.62 0.17
CA SER A 13 17.73 7.70 -0.59
C SER A 13 18.73 7.18 -1.63
N ASP A 14 19.53 6.16 -1.27
CA ASP A 14 20.48 5.55 -2.20
C ASP A 14 19.77 4.84 -3.37
N ALA A 15 18.63 4.16 -3.12
CA ALA A 15 17.82 3.53 -4.16
C ALA A 15 17.19 4.57 -5.11
N GLN A 16 16.71 5.70 -4.57
CA GLN A 16 16.22 6.83 -5.37
C GLN A 16 17.30 7.38 -6.28
N ASN A 17 18.50 7.65 -5.76
CA ASN A 17 19.62 8.22 -6.52
C ASN A 17 20.10 7.30 -7.65
N LYS A 18 19.97 5.99 -7.47
CA LYS A 18 20.28 4.99 -8.51
C LYS A 18 19.18 4.82 -9.55
N GLY A 19 18.01 5.46 -9.34
CA GLY A 19 16.84 5.30 -10.20
C GLY A 19 16.16 3.95 -10.05
N GLU A 20 16.31 3.26 -8.92
CA GLU A 20 15.68 1.95 -8.70
C GLU A 20 14.14 2.02 -8.64
N PHE A 21 13.58 3.22 -8.47
CA PHE A 21 12.14 3.47 -8.54
C PHE A 21 11.66 3.94 -9.91
N GLU A 22 12.56 4.08 -10.90
CA GLU A 22 12.19 4.42 -12.26
C GLU A 22 11.73 3.17 -13.03
N ASN A 23 10.72 3.32 -13.90
CA ASN A 23 10.18 2.24 -14.74
C ASN A 23 9.70 1.00 -13.96
N LEU A 24 9.21 1.18 -12.73
CA LEU A 24 8.55 0.09 -12.01
C LEU A 24 7.35 -0.44 -12.81
N PRO A 25 7.03 -1.73 -12.69
CA PRO A 25 5.86 -2.31 -13.34
C PRO A 25 4.58 -1.53 -13.01
N GLY A 26 3.82 -1.12 -14.02
CA GLY A 26 2.62 -0.29 -13.87
C GLY A 26 2.89 1.21 -13.67
N SER A 27 4.14 1.68 -13.75
CA SER A 27 4.46 3.11 -13.68
C SER A 27 3.82 3.87 -14.85
N GLY A 28 3.06 4.91 -14.53
CA GLY A 28 2.31 5.72 -15.51
C GLY A 28 1.02 5.08 -16.03
N GLU A 29 0.73 3.83 -15.65
CA GLU A 29 -0.51 3.16 -16.03
C GLU A 29 -1.65 3.50 -15.04
N PRO A 30 -2.91 3.53 -15.51
CA PRO A 30 -4.05 3.70 -14.64
C PRO A 30 -4.14 2.55 -13.64
N LEU A 31 -4.42 2.88 -12.38
CA LEU A 31 -4.61 1.88 -11.33
C LEU A 31 -5.83 1.00 -11.65
N ILE A 32 -5.64 -0.31 -11.62
CA ILE A 32 -6.73 -1.28 -11.65
C ILE A 32 -7.33 -1.30 -10.25
N LEU A 33 -8.55 -0.78 -10.12
CA LEU A 33 -9.28 -0.74 -8.87
C LEU A 33 -10.22 -1.95 -8.77
N ASP A 34 -10.28 -2.55 -7.58
CA ASP A 34 -11.31 -3.53 -7.26
C ASP A 34 -12.71 -2.87 -7.30
N ASP A 35 -13.74 -3.69 -7.51
CA ASP A 35 -15.13 -3.23 -7.42
C ASP A 35 -15.52 -2.99 -5.95
N ASP A 36 -15.20 -1.78 -5.47
CA ASP A 36 -15.56 -1.30 -4.14
C ASP A 36 -16.91 -0.56 -4.12
N SER A 37 -17.78 -0.81 -5.10
CA SER A 37 -19.09 -0.12 -5.21
C SER A 37 -19.98 -0.33 -3.98
N HIS A 38 -19.79 -1.43 -3.27
CA HIS A 38 -20.50 -1.74 -2.02
C HIS A 38 -20.02 -0.90 -0.82
N LEU A 39 -18.91 -0.17 -0.94
CA LEU A 39 -18.39 0.71 0.10
C LEU A 39 -18.75 2.17 -0.19
N PRO A 40 -19.09 2.95 0.86
CA PRO A 40 -19.14 4.41 0.77
C PRO A 40 -17.83 4.96 0.19
N PRO A 41 -17.88 5.95 -0.73
CA PRO A 41 -16.69 6.51 -1.38
C PRO A 41 -15.56 6.90 -0.44
N GLU A 42 -15.91 7.46 0.71
CA GLU A 42 -15.01 7.90 1.77
C GLU A 42 -14.24 6.75 2.46
N LEU A 43 -14.75 5.51 2.40
CA LEU A 43 -14.13 4.34 3.05
C LEU A 43 -13.27 3.50 2.11
N ARG A 44 -13.44 3.63 0.79
CA ARG A 44 -12.77 2.78 -0.23
C ARG A 44 -11.24 2.79 -0.11
N ALA A 45 -10.67 3.97 0.08
CA ALA A 45 -9.22 4.14 0.19
C ALA A 45 -8.65 3.42 1.42
N GLY A 46 -9.30 3.58 2.57
CA GLY A 46 -8.89 2.91 3.82
C GLY A 46 -9.03 1.40 3.72
N TYR A 47 -10.13 0.91 3.15
CA TYR A 47 -10.38 -0.52 3.00
C TYR A 47 -9.37 -1.18 2.05
N ARG A 48 -9.06 -0.54 0.92
CA ARG A 48 -7.99 -0.99 0.00
C ARG A 48 -6.62 -1.02 0.67
N LEU A 49 -6.28 0.00 1.46
CA LEU A 49 -5.01 0.03 2.19
C LEU A 49 -4.89 -1.16 3.14
N LEU A 50 -5.94 -1.43 3.92
CA LEU A 50 -5.98 -2.56 4.86
C LEU A 50 -5.92 -3.91 4.12
N LYS A 51 -6.69 -4.07 3.05
CA LYS A 51 -6.67 -5.28 2.20
C LYS A 51 -5.27 -5.54 1.65
N ASN A 52 -4.61 -4.51 1.11
CA ASN A 52 -3.25 -4.61 0.56
C ASN A 52 -2.20 -4.94 1.63
N ALA A 53 -2.41 -4.49 2.88
CA ALA A 53 -1.54 -4.81 4.01
C ALA A 53 -1.77 -6.24 4.57
N GLY A 54 -2.68 -7.02 3.97
CA GLY A 54 -3.08 -8.33 4.49
C GLY A 54 -3.93 -8.26 5.77
N CYS A 55 -4.43 -7.08 6.11
CA CYS A 55 -5.35 -6.92 7.23
C CYS A 55 -6.73 -7.41 6.80
N LEU A 56 -7.26 -8.41 7.51
CA LEU A 56 -8.59 -8.93 7.27
C LEU A 56 -9.63 -7.87 7.68
N PRO A 57 -10.55 -7.47 6.78
CA PRO A 57 -11.62 -6.57 7.14
C PRO A 57 -12.44 -7.07 8.35
N PRO A 58 -12.93 -6.17 9.23
CA PRO A 58 -13.71 -6.56 10.41
C PRO A 58 -14.89 -7.49 10.09
N GLU A 59 -15.52 -7.30 8.93
CA GLU A 59 -16.66 -8.08 8.45
C GLU A 59 -16.27 -9.54 8.18
N LEU A 60 -15.03 -9.78 7.73
CA LEU A 60 -14.48 -11.11 7.50
C LEU A 60 -13.87 -11.71 8.78
N GLN A 61 -13.37 -10.90 9.71
CA GLN A 61 -12.90 -11.37 11.02
C GLN A 61 -14.03 -11.99 11.86
N GLN A 62 -15.27 -11.53 11.66
CA GLN A 62 -16.44 -12.08 12.36
C GLN A 62 -16.94 -13.41 11.75
N ARG A 63 -16.63 -13.69 10.48
CA ARG A 63 -16.84 -15.02 9.87
C ARG A 63 -15.65 -15.92 10.21
N ASN A 64 -15.54 -16.31 11.48
CA ASN A 64 -14.76 -17.49 11.85
C ASN A 64 -15.54 -18.74 11.40
N GLU A 65 -15.33 -19.16 10.15
CA GLU A 65 -15.60 -20.52 9.68
C GLU A 65 -14.25 -21.24 9.47
#